data_AF-A0A2I2GKT3-F1
#
_entry.id   AF-A0A2I2GKT3-F1
#
_cell.length_a   1.000
_cell.length_b   1.000
_cell.length_c   1.000
_cell.angle_alpha   90.00
_cell.angle_beta   90.00
_cell.angle_gamma   90.00
#
_symmetry.space_group_name_H-M   'P 1'
#
loop_
_entity.id
_entity.type
_entity.pdbx_description
1 polymer ?
#
loop_
_entity_poly.entity_id
_entity_poly.type
_entity_poly.pdbx_seq_one_letter_code
_entity_poly.pdbx_strand_id
1 'polypeptide(L)'
;MSEQSNEPIISSQNQAPDTRKTQDEIEKALEEARLKKFEEDKARKEKDKGSCSRWAPGAWDAARADFAAGKIPPEPWFPIIINDYMTPEKIREICGLPSPPTIEWTTTAPFETDYTSTTKRVQYCTVHGWEASCLIREASHGESVLVWFKDERRSAWQAAAEALESEDER
;
A
#
# COMPACT_ATOMS: atom_id res chain seq x y z
N MET A 1 -40.60 -23.65 62.81
CA MET A 1 -40.91 -22.86 61.59
C MET A 1 -41.46 -21.52 62.05
N SER A 2 -41.07 -20.45 61.34
CA SER A 2 -41.37 -19.01 61.55
C SER A 2 -40.28 -18.18 62.27
N GLU A 3 -39.45 -17.57 61.41
CA GLU A 3 -39.08 -16.14 61.31
C GLU A 3 -38.72 -15.34 62.57
N GLN A 4 -37.51 -14.77 62.57
CA GLN A 4 -37.36 -13.32 62.46
C GLN A 4 -35.94 -12.90 62.04
N SER A 5 -35.93 -12.11 60.98
CA SER A 5 -34.81 -11.38 60.39
C SER A 5 -34.18 -10.39 61.38
N ASN A 6 -32.88 -10.15 61.28
CA ASN A 6 -32.25 -8.83 61.48
C ASN A 6 -30.75 -8.91 61.15
N GLU A 7 -30.40 -8.57 59.91
CA GLU A 7 -29.10 -7.96 59.61
C GLU A 7 -29.18 -6.47 60.02
N PRO A 8 -28.09 -5.88 60.54
CA PRO A 8 -27.39 -4.87 59.73
C PRO A 8 -25.87 -4.84 60.09
N ILE A 9 -24.91 -4.19 59.43
CA ILE A 9 -24.84 -2.93 58.69
C ILE A 9 -23.67 -3.11 57.69
N ILE A 10 -23.92 -2.88 56.40
CA ILE A 10 -22.88 -2.74 55.38
C ILE A 10 -22.16 -1.41 55.65
N SER A 11 -20.92 -1.47 56.17
CA SER A 11 -20.06 -0.29 56.24
C SER A 11 -19.38 -0.10 54.89
N SER A 12 -19.88 0.90 54.19
CA SER A 12 -19.42 1.41 52.91
C SER A 12 -17.96 1.86 52.96
N GLN A 13 -17.12 1.27 52.12
CA GLN A 13 -15.88 1.91 51.66
C GLN A 13 -15.76 1.73 50.15
N ASN A 14 -16.55 2.50 49.41
CA ASN A 14 -16.26 2.82 48.02
C ASN A 14 -15.12 3.85 47.99
N GLN A 15 -13.87 3.39 47.94
CA GLN A 15 -12.78 4.22 47.42
C GLN A 15 -12.80 4.13 45.90
N ALA A 16 -13.22 5.22 45.24
CA ALA A 16 -13.04 5.38 43.81
C ALA A 16 -11.52 5.48 43.51
N PRO A 17 -10.99 4.77 42.49
CA PRO A 17 -9.60 4.95 42.10
C PRO A 17 -9.41 6.35 41.50
N ASP A 18 -8.48 7.10 42.10
CA ASP A 18 -8.02 8.41 41.65
C ASP A 18 -7.48 8.31 40.21
N THR A 19 -8.30 8.72 39.26
CA THR A 19 -8.00 8.68 37.83
C THR A 19 -7.69 10.10 37.35
N ARG A 20 -6.64 10.68 37.91
CA ARG A 20 -6.02 11.89 37.35
C ARG A 20 -4.52 11.69 37.28
N LYS A 21 -4.08 10.86 36.32
CA LYS A 21 -2.73 11.03 35.78
C LYS A 21 -2.63 12.49 35.34
N THR A 22 -1.71 13.24 35.93
CA THR A 22 -1.47 14.64 35.57
C THR A 22 -1.11 14.70 34.08
N GLN A 23 -1.54 15.75 33.37
CA GLN A 23 -1.27 15.88 31.93
C GLN A 23 0.23 15.70 31.61
N ASP A 24 1.11 16.16 32.51
CA ASP A 24 2.56 16.00 32.44
C ASP A 24 3.01 14.52 32.45
N GLU A 25 2.33 13.66 33.18
CA GLU A 25 2.64 12.22 33.22
C GLU A 25 2.22 11.52 31.92
N ILE A 26 1.13 11.98 31.31
CA ILE A 26 0.66 11.48 30.02
C ILE A 26 1.61 11.91 28.90
N GLU A 27 2.04 13.17 28.90
CA GLU A 27 2.99 13.69 27.91
C GLU A 27 4.35 13.02 28.04
N LYS A 28 4.84 12.83 29.26
CA LYS A 28 6.08 12.09 29.52
C LYS A 28 5.99 10.64 29.06
N ALA A 29 4.90 9.94 29.35
CA ALA A 29 4.70 8.56 28.89
C ALA A 29 4.62 8.46 27.36
N LEU A 30 4.02 9.46 26.70
CA LEU A 30 3.96 9.53 25.24
C LEU A 30 5.35 9.71 24.63
N GLU A 31 6.17 10.60 25.19
CA GLU A 31 7.52 10.85 24.69
C GLU A 31 8.45 9.66 24.93
N GLU A 32 8.34 9.00 26.09
CA GLU A 32 9.04 7.73 26.36
C GLU A 32 8.62 6.63 25.36
N ALA A 33 7.33 6.54 25.04
CA ALA A 33 6.84 5.60 24.03
C ALA A 33 7.36 5.92 22.61
N ARG A 34 7.46 7.21 22.24
CA ARG A 34 8.03 7.65 20.95
C ARG A 34 9.51 7.33 20.85
N LEU A 35 10.27 7.59 21.91
CA LEU A 35 11.70 7.29 21.96
C LEU A 35 11.95 5.78 21.90
N LYS A 36 11.16 5.00 22.64
CA LYS A 36 11.21 3.54 22.59
C LYS A 36 10.92 3.01 21.18
N LYS A 37 9.86 3.51 20.54
CA LYS A 37 9.53 3.16 19.15
C LYS A 37 10.64 3.54 18.17
N PHE A 38 11.27 4.70 18.36
CA PHE A 38 12.39 5.15 17.53
C PHE A 38 13.60 4.22 17.63
N GLU A 39 13.99 3.82 18.85
CA GLU A 39 15.10 2.87 19.05
C GLU A 39 14.74 1.46 18.54
N GLU A 40 13.49 1.01 18.71
CA GLU A 40 13.01 -0.25 18.12
C GLU A 40 13.07 -0.22 16.58
N ASP A 41 12.63 0.87 15.94
CA ASP A 41 12.71 1.04 14.49
C ASP A 41 14.14 1.13 13.98
N LYS A 42 15.02 1.78 14.73
CA LYS A 42 16.45 1.86 14.43
C LYS A 42 17.11 0.48 14.52
N ALA A 43 16.81 -0.29 15.57
CA ALA A 43 17.29 -1.66 15.73
C ALA A 43 16.77 -2.59 14.63
N ARG A 44 15.48 -2.45 14.25
CA ARG A 44 14.88 -3.16 13.13
C ARG A 44 15.58 -2.82 11.81
N LYS A 45 15.78 -1.54 11.51
CA LYS A 45 16.49 -1.09 10.30
C LYS A 45 17.94 -1.59 10.24
N GLU A 46 18.63 -1.65 11.38
CA GLU A 46 20.00 -2.18 11.43
C GLU A 46 20.03 -3.70 11.19
N LYS A 47 19.05 -4.44 11.72
CA LYS A 47 18.87 -5.87 11.41
C LYS A 47 18.54 -6.11 9.93
N ASP A 48 17.73 -5.23 9.35
CA ASP A 48 17.28 -5.30 7.96
C ASP A 48 18.32 -4.74 6.96
N LYS A 49 19.42 -4.16 7.43
CA LYS A 49 20.45 -3.49 6.61
C LYS A 49 21.17 -4.43 5.63
N GLY A 50 21.16 -5.74 5.90
CA GLY A 50 21.64 -6.78 4.99
C GLY A 50 20.57 -7.36 4.05
N SER A 51 19.29 -7.03 4.27
CA SER A 51 18.12 -7.60 3.57
C SER A 51 17.54 -6.64 2.51
N CYS A 52 17.78 -5.33 2.63
CA CYS A 52 16.94 -4.33 1.99
C CYS A 52 17.34 -3.83 0.59
N SER A 53 18.26 -4.46 -0.14
CA SER A 53 18.32 -4.16 -1.58
C SER A 53 18.72 -5.35 -2.43
N ARG A 54 17.83 -5.71 -3.36
CA ARG A 54 18.12 -6.58 -4.52
C ARG A 54 19.22 -6.02 -5.44
N TRP A 55 19.70 -4.81 -5.17
CA TRP A 55 20.72 -4.11 -5.95
C TRP A 55 22.11 -4.62 -5.57
N ALA A 56 22.94 -4.86 -6.59
CA ALA A 56 24.34 -5.20 -6.37
C ALA A 56 25.09 -4.04 -5.67
N PRO A 57 26.12 -4.33 -4.85
CA PRO A 57 27.01 -3.30 -4.33
C PRO A 57 27.54 -2.41 -5.47
N GLY A 58 27.47 -1.08 -5.30
CA GLY A 58 27.92 -0.11 -6.31
C GLY A 58 26.93 0.17 -7.45
N ALA A 59 25.76 -0.47 -7.49
CA ALA A 59 24.76 -0.20 -8.53
C ALA A 59 24.24 1.25 -8.49
N TRP A 60 24.23 1.88 -7.30
CA TRP A 60 23.93 3.31 -7.16
C TRP A 60 25.02 4.22 -7.74
N ASP A 61 26.29 3.86 -7.59
CA ASP A 61 27.41 4.59 -8.19
C ASP A 61 27.37 4.50 -9.71
N ALA A 62 27.10 3.29 -10.25
CA ALA A 62 26.94 3.07 -11.67
C ALA A 62 25.76 3.87 -12.25
N ALA A 63 24.60 3.86 -11.58
CA ALA A 63 23.44 4.64 -12.00
C ALA A 63 23.72 6.16 -12.02
N ARG A 64 24.46 6.67 -11.02
CA ARG A 64 24.89 8.07 -10.98
C ARG A 64 25.85 8.41 -12.13
N ALA A 65 26.81 7.55 -12.42
CA ALA A 65 27.76 7.75 -13.51
C ALA A 65 27.05 7.75 -14.87
N ASP A 66 26.10 6.84 -15.09
CA ASP A 66 25.30 6.77 -16.32
C ASP A 66 24.43 8.03 -16.50
N PHE A 67 23.79 8.50 -15.42
CA PHE A 67 23.04 9.76 -15.45
C PHE A 67 23.94 10.96 -15.77
N ALA A 68 25.12 11.05 -15.13
CA ALA A 68 26.10 12.10 -15.39
C ALA A 68 26.65 12.05 -16.83
N ALA A 69 26.75 10.85 -17.42
CA ALA A 69 27.13 10.64 -18.81
C ALA A 69 25.98 10.93 -19.81
N GLY A 70 24.81 11.36 -19.33
CA GLY A 70 23.65 11.66 -20.17
C GLY A 70 23.00 10.42 -20.78
N LYS A 71 23.23 9.22 -20.22
CA LYS A 71 22.52 8.02 -20.67
C LYS A 71 21.07 8.13 -20.25
N ILE A 72 20.19 8.21 -21.25
CA ILE A 72 18.75 8.22 -21.04
C ILE A 72 18.34 6.78 -20.70
N PRO A 73 17.74 6.53 -19.53
CA PRO A 73 17.25 5.20 -19.20
C PRO A 73 16.16 4.79 -20.21
N PRO A 74 16.01 3.48 -20.50
CA PRO A 74 14.93 3.03 -21.34
C PRO A 74 13.59 3.52 -20.77
N GLU A 75 12.69 3.91 -21.66
CA GLU A 75 11.39 4.42 -21.26
C GLU A 75 10.67 3.38 -20.39
N PRO A 76 10.19 3.76 -19.19
CA PRO A 76 9.56 2.82 -18.30
C PRO A 76 8.25 2.29 -18.89
N TRP A 77 8.03 1.00 -18.68
CA TRP A 77 6.83 0.29 -19.11
C TRP A 77 5.93 0.04 -17.90
N PHE A 78 4.67 0.43 -18.03
CA PHE A 78 3.68 0.24 -16.98
C PHE A 78 2.58 -0.71 -17.49
N PRO A 79 2.47 -1.92 -16.93
CA PRO A 79 1.39 -2.82 -17.27
C PRO A 79 0.08 -2.34 -16.65
N ILE A 80 -0.99 -2.31 -17.45
CA ILE A 80 -2.36 -1.98 -17.01
C ILE A 80 -3.23 -3.19 -17.29
N ILE A 81 -3.92 -3.70 -16.26
CA ILE A 81 -4.81 -4.86 -16.39
C ILE A 81 -6.08 -4.42 -17.13
N ILE A 82 -6.40 -5.13 -18.21
CA ILE A 82 -7.61 -4.92 -18.99
C ILE A 82 -8.77 -5.65 -18.31
N ASN A 83 -9.86 -4.92 -18.13
CA ASN A 83 -11.13 -5.44 -17.65
C ASN A 83 -12.28 -4.68 -18.32
N ASP A 84 -13.51 -5.02 -17.97
CA ASP A 84 -14.71 -4.42 -18.58
C ASP A 84 -14.80 -2.89 -18.40
N TYR A 85 -14.12 -2.34 -17.38
CA TYR A 85 -14.12 -0.91 -17.06
C TYR A 85 -12.97 -0.13 -17.70
N MET A 86 -11.83 -0.80 -17.88
CA MET A 86 -10.60 -0.25 -18.40
C MET A 86 -10.24 -0.99 -19.69
N THR A 87 -10.98 -0.66 -20.74
CA THR A 87 -10.76 -1.19 -22.08
C THR A 87 -9.59 -0.47 -22.77
N PRO A 88 -8.96 -1.09 -23.78
CA PRO A 88 -7.91 -0.44 -24.58
C PRO A 88 -8.35 0.89 -25.20
N GLU A 89 -9.62 1.00 -25.60
CA GLU A 89 -10.20 2.23 -26.17
C GLU A 89 -10.26 3.35 -25.14
N LYS A 90 -10.61 3.03 -23.89
CA LYS A 90 -10.65 3.99 -22.79
C LYS A 90 -9.25 4.44 -22.40
N ILE A 91 -8.28 3.51 -22.38
CA ILE A 91 -6.87 3.84 -22.16
C ILE A 91 -6.36 4.77 -23.25
N ARG A 92 -6.70 4.50 -24.52
CA ARG A 92 -6.38 5.38 -25.64
C ARG A 92 -6.93 6.78 -25.44
N GLU A 93 -8.18 6.91 -25.02
CA GLU A 93 -8.83 8.19 -24.76
C GLU A 93 -8.15 8.96 -23.62
N ILE A 94 -7.93 8.30 -22.48
CA ILE A 94 -7.28 8.90 -21.30
C ILE A 94 -5.86 9.38 -21.63
N CYS A 95 -5.10 8.58 -22.39
CA CYS A 95 -3.70 8.86 -22.69
C CYS A 95 -3.50 9.63 -24.01
N GLY A 96 -4.57 9.99 -24.74
CA GLY A 96 -4.48 10.66 -26.03
C GLY A 96 -3.70 9.86 -27.10
N LEU A 97 -3.75 8.53 -27.06
CA LEU A 97 -2.97 7.68 -27.97
C LEU A 97 -3.57 7.67 -29.39
N PRO A 98 -2.74 7.56 -30.45
CA PRO A 98 -3.23 7.54 -31.84
C PRO A 98 -3.99 6.25 -32.18
N SER A 99 -3.71 5.15 -31.48
CA SER A 99 -4.36 3.85 -31.66
C SER A 99 -4.53 3.13 -30.31
N PRO A 100 -5.48 2.19 -30.18
CA PRO A 100 -5.59 1.37 -28.98
C PRO A 100 -4.30 0.59 -28.71
N PRO A 101 -3.88 0.46 -27.43
CA PRO A 101 -2.69 -0.29 -27.07
C PRO A 101 -2.88 -1.80 -27.29
N THR A 102 -1.78 -2.51 -27.56
CA THR A 102 -1.79 -3.95 -27.77
C THR A 102 -2.11 -4.70 -26.47
N ILE A 103 -3.03 -5.66 -26.56
CA ILE A 103 -3.41 -6.52 -25.45
C ILE A 103 -2.59 -7.80 -25.50
N GLU A 104 -2.02 -8.16 -24.37
CA GLU A 104 -1.32 -9.42 -24.15
C GLU A 104 -1.89 -10.16 -22.92
N TRP A 105 -1.52 -11.43 -22.79
CA TRP A 105 -1.92 -12.24 -21.64
C TRP A 105 -0.76 -12.38 -20.66
N THR A 106 -1.07 -12.24 -19.38
CA THR A 106 -0.14 -12.50 -18.28
C THR A 106 -0.83 -13.28 -17.16
N THR A 107 -0.07 -13.66 -16.14
CA THR A 107 -0.58 -14.25 -14.91
C THR A 107 -0.23 -13.34 -13.74
N THR A 108 -1.17 -13.16 -12.81
CA THR A 108 -0.88 -12.46 -11.55
C THR A 108 0.17 -13.22 -10.75
N ALA A 109 0.96 -12.51 -9.96
CA ALA A 109 1.95 -13.08 -9.07
C ALA A 109 1.51 -12.85 -7.62
N PRO A 110 1.71 -13.84 -6.72
CA PRO A 110 1.51 -13.60 -5.29
C PRO A 110 2.50 -12.54 -4.79
N PHE A 111 2.03 -11.71 -3.86
CA PHE A 111 2.94 -10.95 -3.01
C PHE A 111 3.68 -11.94 -2.10
N GLU A 112 4.91 -11.58 -1.71
CA GLU A 112 5.80 -12.44 -0.91
C GLU A 112 5.22 -12.78 0.48
N THR A 113 4.20 -12.04 0.90
CA THR A 113 3.43 -12.24 2.14
C THR A 113 2.21 -13.14 1.97
N ASP A 114 1.75 -13.41 0.75
CA ASP A 114 0.50 -14.14 0.47
C ASP A 114 0.72 -15.32 -0.49
N TYR A 115 1.30 -16.40 0.04
CA TYR A 115 1.49 -17.66 -0.70
C TYR A 115 0.19 -18.39 -1.05
N THR A 116 -0.94 -17.95 -0.48
CA THR A 116 -2.29 -18.48 -0.75
C THR A 116 -2.98 -17.81 -1.92
N SER A 117 -2.37 -16.77 -2.51
CA SER A 117 -2.95 -16.06 -3.65
C SER A 117 -3.07 -16.97 -4.86
N THR A 118 -4.29 -17.22 -5.32
CA THR A 118 -4.51 -17.95 -6.58
C THR A 118 -3.97 -17.14 -7.75
N THR A 119 -3.01 -17.72 -8.47
CA THR A 119 -2.48 -17.20 -9.74
C THR A 119 -3.61 -17.14 -10.77
N LYS A 120 -3.99 -15.94 -11.20
CA LYS A 120 -5.07 -15.71 -12.17
C LYS A 120 -4.49 -15.26 -13.51
N ARG A 121 -4.99 -15.82 -14.60
CA ARG A 121 -4.64 -15.37 -15.95
C ARG A 121 -5.43 -14.11 -16.27
N VAL A 122 -4.74 -13.04 -16.60
CA VAL A 122 -5.32 -11.71 -16.86
C VAL A 122 -4.83 -11.16 -18.18
N GLN A 123 -5.65 -10.32 -18.81
CA GLN A 123 -5.22 -9.52 -19.96
C GLN A 123 -4.59 -8.23 -19.45
N TYR A 124 -3.56 -7.76 -20.14
CA TYR A 124 -2.93 -6.50 -19.82
C TYR A 124 -2.51 -5.79 -21.11
N CYS A 125 -2.34 -4.47 -21.02
CA CYS A 125 -1.67 -3.68 -22.04
C CYS A 125 -0.47 -2.96 -21.43
N THR A 126 0.49 -2.58 -22.26
CA THR A 126 1.65 -1.81 -21.83
C THR A 126 1.46 -0.35 -22.22
N VAL A 127 1.56 0.55 -21.25
CA VAL A 127 1.65 1.99 -21.51
C VAL A 127 3.09 2.47 -21.28
N HIS A 128 3.49 3.41 -22.12
CA HIS A 128 4.84 3.97 -22.13
C HIS A 128 4.84 5.32 -21.43
N GLY A 129 5.87 5.54 -20.61
CA GLY A 129 6.08 6.82 -19.95
C GLY A 129 5.30 6.96 -18.64
N TRP A 130 5.87 7.74 -17.73
CA TRP A 130 5.30 8.00 -16.40
C TRP A 130 3.97 8.78 -16.49
N GLU A 131 3.87 9.70 -17.44
CA GLU A 131 2.68 10.55 -17.63
C GLU A 131 1.42 9.74 -17.94
N ALA A 132 1.50 8.80 -18.88
CA ALA A 132 0.37 7.92 -19.21
C ALA A 132 -0.08 7.09 -18.00
N SER A 133 0.87 6.59 -17.19
CA SER A 133 0.54 5.88 -15.96
C SER A 133 -0.15 6.78 -14.93
N CYS A 134 0.30 8.03 -14.77
CA CYS A 134 -0.35 9.02 -13.90
C CYS A 134 -1.79 9.31 -14.35
N LEU A 135 -2.01 9.60 -15.64
CA LEU A 135 -3.34 9.90 -16.18
C LEU A 135 -4.34 8.78 -15.93
N ILE A 136 -3.93 7.52 -16.12
CA ILE A 136 -4.81 6.35 -15.87
C ILE A 136 -5.17 6.24 -14.39
N ARG A 137 -4.21 6.49 -13.48
CA ARG A 137 -4.43 6.41 -12.03
C ARG A 137 -5.25 7.59 -11.50
N GLU A 138 -5.18 8.74 -12.14
CA GLU A 138 -6.02 9.90 -11.83
C GLU A 138 -7.44 9.73 -12.38
N ALA A 139 -7.58 9.10 -13.54
CA ALA A 139 -8.87 8.85 -14.19
C ALA A 139 -9.60 7.58 -13.67
N SER A 140 -8.98 6.80 -12.77
CA SER A 140 -9.60 5.57 -12.24
C SER A 140 -9.20 5.27 -10.80
N HIS A 141 -10.17 4.77 -10.03
CA HIS A 141 -9.88 4.10 -8.77
C HIS A 141 -9.48 2.65 -9.05
N GLY A 142 -8.58 2.12 -8.25
CA GLY A 142 -8.04 0.79 -8.48
C GLY A 142 -6.98 0.41 -7.47
N GLU A 143 -6.39 -0.77 -7.70
CA GLU A 143 -5.32 -1.31 -6.88
C GLU A 143 -4.11 -1.70 -7.72
N SER A 144 -2.97 -1.81 -7.05
CA SER A 144 -1.73 -2.28 -7.66
C SER A 144 -1.56 -3.78 -7.42
N VAL A 145 -1.57 -4.56 -8.48
CA VAL A 145 -1.44 -6.03 -8.45
C VAL A 145 -0.10 -6.44 -9.04
N LEU A 146 0.55 -7.46 -8.49
CA LEU A 146 1.75 -8.00 -9.13
C LEU A 146 1.38 -8.92 -10.30
N VAL A 147 2.09 -8.76 -11.41
CA VAL A 147 1.97 -9.61 -12.59
C VAL A 147 3.34 -10.06 -13.06
N TRP A 148 3.38 -11.19 -13.77
CA TRP A 148 4.59 -11.66 -14.45
C TRP A 148 4.76 -10.94 -15.79
N PHE A 149 5.74 -10.07 -15.89
CA PHE A 149 6.03 -9.31 -17.10
C PHE A 149 7.50 -9.48 -17.48
N LYS A 150 7.75 -10.09 -18.65
CA LYS A 150 9.11 -10.40 -19.16
C LYS A 150 9.99 -11.11 -18.12
N ASP A 151 9.48 -12.21 -17.56
CA ASP A 151 10.12 -13.03 -16.52
C ASP A 151 10.41 -12.33 -15.18
N GLU A 152 9.91 -11.10 -15.02
CA GLU A 152 10.01 -10.33 -13.78
C GLU A 152 8.65 -10.03 -13.18
N ARG A 153 8.58 -9.95 -11.85
CA ARG A 153 7.37 -9.45 -11.16
C ARG A 153 7.32 -7.94 -11.32
N ARG A 154 6.25 -7.43 -11.91
CA ARG A 154 5.99 -5.99 -12.07
C ARG A 154 4.66 -5.64 -11.44
N SER A 155 4.58 -4.42 -10.91
CA SER A 155 3.31 -3.87 -10.44
C SER A 155 2.51 -3.40 -11.64
N ALA A 156 1.28 -3.91 -11.75
CA ALA A 156 0.28 -3.51 -12.73
C ALA A 156 -0.86 -2.79 -12.04
N TRP A 157 -1.45 -1.81 -12.73
CA TRP A 157 -2.65 -1.13 -12.26
C TRP A 157 -3.90 -1.91 -12.67
N GLN A 158 -4.76 -2.22 -11.70
CA GLN A 158 -6.08 -2.80 -11.94
C GLN A 158 -7.15 -1.78 -11.53
N ALA A 159 -7.83 -1.21 -12.52
CA ALA A 159 -8.95 -0.31 -12.25
C ALA A 159 -10.15 -1.08 -11.71
N ALA A 160 -10.87 -0.49 -10.77
CA ALA A 160 -12.10 -1.01 -10.19
C ALA A 160 -13.34 -0.27 -10.73
N ALA A 161 -14.49 -0.92 -10.60
CA ALA A 161 -15.78 -0.48 -11.11
C ALA A 161 -16.41 0.72 -10.38
N GLU A 162 -16.18 0.85 -9.07
CA GLU A 162 -16.97 1.70 -8.16
C GLU A 162 -16.05 2.50 -7.22
N ALA A 163 -16.37 3.73 -6.77
CA ALA A 163 -17.71 4.33 -6.63
C ALA A 163 -17.76 5.79 -7.12
N LEU A 164 -18.60 6.05 -8.13
CA LEU A 164 -19.19 7.37 -8.42
C LEU A 164 -20.61 7.44 -7.82
N GLU A 165 -20.82 6.84 -6.65
CA GLU A 165 -22.03 7.01 -5.85
C GLU A 165 -21.66 7.71 -4.53
N SER A 166 -21.51 9.03 -4.58
CA SER A 166 -21.71 9.92 -3.41
C SER A 166 -21.75 11.41 -3.81
N GLU A 167 -22.58 11.77 -4.80
CA GLU A 167 -23.03 13.16 -4.97
C GLU A 167 -24.52 13.20 -5.39
N ASP A 168 -25.40 12.72 -4.51
CA ASP A 168 -26.84 13.02 -4.44
C ASP A 168 -27.29 12.47 -3.06
N GLU A 169 -27.89 13.18 -2.10
CA GLU A 169 -28.77 14.35 -2.14
C GLU A 169 -28.50 15.28 -0.95
N ARG A 170 -28.83 16.55 -1.19
CA ARG A 170 -28.94 17.68 -0.27
C ARG A 170 -30.31 17.75 0.38
#